data_AF-A0AAD9XKX2-F1
#
_entry.id   AF-A0AAD9XKX2-F1
#
_cell.length_a   1.000
_cell.length_b   1.000
_cell.length_c   1.000
_cell.angle_alpha   90.00
_cell.angle_beta   90.00
_cell.angle_gamma   90.00
#
_symmetry.space_group_name_H-M   'P 1'
#
loop_
_entity.id
_entity.type
_entity.pdbx_description
1 polymer ?
#
loop_
_entity_poly.entity_id
_entity_poly.type
_entity_poly.pdbx_seq_one_letter_code
_entity_poly.pdbx_strand_id
1 'polypeptide(L)'
;MTHLTQLEKHASEVFTRNTFATVCDEIKSEARLSISNCVHDTTCETYTFKMFGGDDTTWTVMYRCGEQKFECSCKLFDTAGIPCCHYFGVMKSRNMHQITETLILPRWTTDTKDDFTMEVSNNSTPTHIIQIAMYFGAIHFYLVTFRVHW
;
A
#
# COMPACT_ATOMS: atom_id res chain seq x y z
N MET A 1 12.26 -9.07 -8.77
CA MET A 1 11.03 -9.64 -9.33
C MET A 1 10.49 -10.61 -8.32
N THR A 2 9.29 -10.37 -7.82
CA THR A 2 8.61 -11.25 -6.86
C THR A 2 7.70 -12.24 -7.60
N HIS A 3 6.97 -13.08 -6.86
CA HIS A 3 5.92 -13.92 -7.42
C HIS A 3 4.64 -13.13 -7.75
N LEU A 4 4.52 -11.88 -7.29
CA LEU A 4 3.38 -11.00 -7.52
C LEU A 4 3.61 -10.08 -8.74
N THR A 5 4.09 -10.64 -9.85
CA THR A 5 4.54 -9.88 -11.03
C THR A 5 3.44 -9.03 -11.67
N GLN A 6 2.18 -9.50 -11.65
CA GLN A 6 1.03 -8.75 -12.17
C GLN A 6 0.76 -7.49 -11.32
N LEU A 7 0.91 -7.59 -10.00
CA LEU A 7 0.77 -6.45 -9.09
C LEU A 7 1.95 -5.48 -9.23
N GLU A 8 3.18 -5.97 -9.40
CA GLU A 8 4.34 -5.13 -9.72
C GLU A 8 4.12 -4.37 -11.03
N LYS A 9 3.61 -5.04 -12.07
CA LYS A 9 3.31 -4.42 -13.36
C LYS A 9 2.23 -3.34 -13.20
N HIS A 10 1.11 -3.66 -12.57
CA HIS A 10 0.04 -2.67 -12.37
C HIS A 10 0.50 -1.48 -11.53
N ALA A 11 1.29 -1.71 -10.49
CA ALA A 11 1.88 -0.64 -9.68
C ALA A 11 2.74 0.30 -10.53
N SER A 12 3.50 -0.22 -11.49
CA SER A 12 4.35 0.59 -12.39
C SER A 12 3.56 1.45 -13.37
N GLU A 13 2.33 1.06 -13.68
CA GLU A 13 1.43 1.77 -14.58
C GLU A 13 0.72 2.92 -13.85
N VAL A 14 0.31 2.71 -12.59
CA VAL A 14 -0.54 3.67 -11.85
C VAL A 14 0.24 4.64 -10.96
N PHE A 15 1.38 4.24 -10.37
CA PHE A 15 2.13 5.09 -9.44
C PHE A 15 3.27 5.86 -10.09
N THR A 16 3.60 7.04 -9.54
CA THR A 16 4.84 7.76 -9.91
C THR A 16 6.07 6.91 -9.64
N ARG A 17 7.19 7.19 -10.31
CA ARG A 17 8.45 6.43 -10.14
C ARG A 17 8.90 6.29 -8.68
N ASN A 18 8.79 7.36 -7.88
CA ASN A 18 9.22 7.37 -6.48
C ASN A 18 8.27 6.54 -5.61
N THR A 19 6.95 6.70 -5.82
CA THR A 19 5.96 5.91 -5.09
C THR A 19 6.02 4.44 -5.47
N PHE A 20 6.18 4.14 -6.76
CA PHE A 20 6.37 2.79 -7.26
C PHE A 20 7.53 2.07 -6.58
N ALA A 21 8.68 2.73 -6.39
CA ALA A 21 9.81 2.12 -5.68
C ALA A 21 9.42 1.68 -4.26
N THR A 22 8.70 2.53 -3.52
CA THR A 22 8.20 2.23 -2.18
C THR A 22 7.19 1.07 -2.20
N VAL A 23 6.24 1.11 -3.14
CA VAL A 23 5.24 0.06 -3.31
C VAL A 23 5.89 -1.28 -3.67
N CYS A 24 6.91 -1.28 -4.52
CA CYS A 24 7.68 -2.47 -4.84
C CYS A 24 8.38 -3.07 -3.61
N ASP A 25 8.87 -2.23 -2.68
CA ASP A 25 9.48 -2.73 -1.46
C ASP A 25 8.45 -3.34 -0.51
N GLU A 26 7.22 -2.83 -0.49
CA GLU A 26 6.10 -3.46 0.21
C GLU A 26 5.66 -4.77 -0.45
N ILE A 27 5.61 -4.84 -1.79
CA ILE A 27 5.32 -6.10 -2.52
C ILE A 27 6.40 -7.15 -2.23
N LYS A 28 7.69 -6.79 -2.20
CA LYS A 28 8.77 -7.72 -1.82
C LYS A 28 8.65 -8.18 -0.36
N SER A 29 8.24 -7.28 0.52
CA SER A 29 8.11 -7.54 1.96
C SER A 29 6.99 -8.54 2.25
N GLU A 30 5.98 -8.61 1.39
CA GLU A 30 4.88 -9.59 1.45
C GLU A 30 5.38 -11.04 1.54
N ALA A 31 6.48 -11.38 0.86
CA ALA A 31 7.01 -12.75 0.83
C ALA A 31 7.43 -13.29 2.22
N ARG A 32 7.58 -12.40 3.21
CA ARG A 32 7.90 -12.76 4.61
C ARG A 32 6.65 -13.02 5.45
N LEU A 33 5.46 -12.74 4.93
CA LEU A 33 4.21 -12.90 5.65
C LEU A 33 3.68 -14.33 5.55
N SER A 34 3.07 -14.78 6.64
CA SER A 34 2.30 -16.01 6.73
C SER A 34 0.91 -15.66 7.26
N ILE A 35 -0.14 -16.25 6.69
CA ILE A 35 -1.51 -16.10 7.20
C ILE A 35 -1.68 -17.08 8.34
N SER A 36 -1.87 -16.57 9.55
CA SER A 36 -2.10 -17.40 10.75
C SER A 36 -3.57 -17.66 11.02
N ASN A 37 -4.46 -16.78 10.54
CA ASN A 37 -5.91 -16.94 10.67
C ASN A 37 -6.64 -16.15 9.58
N CYS A 38 -7.82 -16.62 9.18
CA CYS A 38 -8.74 -15.87 8.32
C CYS A 38 -10.19 -16.11 8.76
N VAL A 39 -10.87 -15.04 9.16
CA VAL A 39 -12.27 -15.07 9.60
C VAL A 39 -13.13 -14.45 8.51
N HIS A 40 -14.17 -15.17 8.08
CA HIS A 40 -15.12 -14.69 7.08
C HIS A 40 -16.45 -14.39 7.76
N ASP A 41 -16.89 -13.14 7.65
CA ASP A 41 -18.25 -12.70 7.92
C ASP A 41 -19.00 -12.53 6.59
N THR A 42 -20.31 -12.34 6.65
CA THR A 42 -21.22 -12.11 5.53
C THR A 42 -20.76 -11.04 4.53
N THR A 43 -20.06 -9.99 4.99
CA THR A 43 -19.64 -8.87 4.14
C THR A 43 -18.14 -8.55 4.21
N CYS A 44 -17.43 -9.17 5.15
CA CYS A 44 -16.06 -8.79 5.52
C CYS A 44 -15.19 -10.03 5.75
N GLU A 45 -13.92 -9.93 5.35
CA GLU A 45 -12.91 -10.94 5.63
C GLU A 45 -11.81 -10.31 6.48
N THR A 46 -11.45 -10.95 7.60
CA THR A 46 -10.38 -10.49 8.47
C THR A 46 -9.23 -11.49 8.42
N TYR A 47 -8.12 -11.04 7.84
CA TYR A 47 -6.87 -11.79 7.74
C TYR A 47 -5.96 -11.41 8.90
N THR A 48 -5.36 -12.40 9.56
CA THR A 48 -4.29 -12.21 10.54
C THR A 48 -2.99 -12.72 9.95
N PHE A 49 -1.99 -11.84 9.89
CA PHE A 49 -0.65 -12.13 9.39
C PHE A 49 0.35 -12.22 10.54
N LYS A 50 1.33 -13.10 10.38
CA LYS A 50 2.56 -13.17 11.18
C LYS A 50 3.77 -13.16 10.25
N MET A 51 4.90 -12.69 10.75
CA MET A 51 6.18 -12.82 10.05
C MET A 51 6.66 -14.28 10.12
N PHE A 52 7.10 -14.82 8.99
CA PHE A 52 7.71 -16.14 8.94
C PHE A 52 9.02 -16.14 9.72
N GLY A 53 9.12 -17.00 10.73
CA GLY A 53 10.28 -17.05 11.63
C GLY A 53 10.43 -15.83 12.54
N GLY A 54 9.41 -14.97 12.61
CA GLY A 54 9.34 -13.84 13.53
C GLY A 54 8.85 -14.24 14.92
N ASP A 55 8.63 -13.23 15.76
CA ASP A 55 7.99 -13.39 17.06
C ASP A 55 6.47 -13.58 16.94
N ASP A 56 5.75 -13.47 18.05
CA ASP A 56 4.30 -13.62 18.09
C ASP A 56 3.52 -12.36 17.65
N THR A 57 4.20 -11.35 17.10
CA THR A 57 3.56 -10.14 16.62
C THR A 57 2.63 -10.48 15.44
N THR A 58 1.42 -9.91 15.47
CA THR A 58 0.39 -10.14 14.45
C THR A 58 -0.13 -8.82 13.88
N TRP A 59 -0.54 -8.88 12.62
CA TRP A 59 -1.23 -7.78 11.95
C TRP A 59 -2.54 -8.25 11.36
N THR A 60 -3.59 -7.49 11.65
CA THR A 60 -4.90 -7.73 11.05
C THR A 60 -5.11 -6.84 9.83
N VAL A 61 -5.74 -7.41 8.81
CA VAL A 61 -6.30 -6.70 7.66
C VAL A 61 -7.76 -7.09 7.53
N MET A 62 -8.64 -6.10 7.59
CA MET A 62 -10.04 -6.27 7.25
C MET A 62 -10.26 -5.86 5.80
N TYR A 63 -10.88 -6.73 5.02
CA TYR A 63 -11.24 -6.51 3.63
C TYR A 63 -12.76 -6.59 3.46
N ARG A 64 -13.37 -5.50 2.98
CA ARG A 64 -14.81 -5.43 2.71
C ARG A 64 -15.06 -5.63 1.22
N CYS A 65 -15.57 -6.81 0.84
CA CYS A 65 -15.66 -7.21 -0.56
C CYS A 65 -16.60 -6.32 -1.38
N GLY A 66 -17.72 -5.89 -0.82
CA GLY A 66 -18.70 -5.04 -1.51
C GLY A 66 -18.17 -3.63 -1.84
N GLU A 67 -17.24 -3.12 -1.03
CA GLU A 67 -16.67 -1.78 -1.18
C GLU A 67 -15.24 -1.79 -1.75
N GLN A 68 -14.64 -2.97 -1.93
CA GLN A 68 -13.21 -3.13 -2.25
C GLN A 68 -12.30 -2.35 -1.28
N LYS A 69 -12.70 -2.22 0.00
CA LYS A 69 -11.97 -1.44 1.01
C LYS A 69 -11.10 -2.33 1.88
N PHE A 70 -9.93 -1.80 2.24
CA PHE A 70 -8.96 -2.44 3.11
C PHE A 70 -8.69 -1.56 4.32
N GLU A 71 -8.56 -2.18 5.49
CA GLU A 71 -8.10 -1.53 6.72
C GLU A 71 -7.04 -2.41 7.37
N CYS A 72 -5.82 -1.89 7.53
CA CYS A 72 -4.74 -2.60 8.21
C CYS A 72 -4.41 -1.97 9.56
N SER A 73 -4.19 -2.83 10.56
CA SER A 73 -3.64 -2.46 11.87
C SER A 73 -2.26 -1.79 11.80
N CYS A 74 -1.47 -1.96 10.72
CA CYS A 74 -0.18 -1.30 10.56
C CYS A 74 -0.26 0.20 10.25
N LYS A 75 -1.44 0.71 9.86
CA LYS A 75 -1.71 2.14 9.61
C LYS A 75 -0.85 2.83 8.54
N LEU A 76 -0.07 2.11 7.73
CA LEU A 76 0.73 2.72 6.66
C LEU A 76 -0.14 3.45 5.62
N PHE A 77 -1.27 2.85 5.24
CA PHE A 77 -2.18 3.51 4.31
C PHE A 77 -2.88 4.72 4.94
N ASP A 78 -3.29 4.62 6.21
CA ASP A 78 -3.91 5.74 6.92
C ASP A 78 -2.95 6.93 7.10
N THR A 79 -1.65 6.66 7.30
CA THR A 79 -0.62 7.68 7.56
C THR A 79 0.03 8.23 6.29
N ALA A 80 0.40 7.36 5.35
CA ALA A 80 1.13 7.73 4.13
C ALA A 80 0.29 7.58 2.86
N GLY A 81 -0.84 6.87 2.90
CA GLY A 81 -1.64 6.55 1.71
C GLY A 81 -0.94 5.59 0.76
N ILE A 82 -0.01 4.78 1.29
CA ILE A 82 0.75 3.78 0.52
C ILE A 82 0.23 2.39 0.91
N PRO A 83 -0.11 1.53 -0.06
CA PRO A 83 -0.48 0.14 0.21
C PRO A 83 0.65 -0.61 0.92
N CYS A 84 0.34 -1.27 2.03
CA CYS A 84 1.33 -2.04 2.80
C CYS A 84 1.45 -3.49 2.31
N CYS A 85 2.53 -4.16 2.69
CA CYS A 85 2.76 -5.59 2.44
C CYS A 85 1.58 -6.49 2.86
N HIS A 86 0.85 -6.15 3.93
CA HIS A 86 -0.32 -6.91 4.36
C HIS A 86 -1.50 -6.81 3.39
N TYR A 87 -1.70 -5.67 2.72
CA TYR A 87 -2.71 -5.55 1.66
C TYR A 87 -2.35 -6.45 0.48
N PHE A 88 -1.08 -6.48 0.10
CA PHE A 88 -0.59 -7.40 -0.94
C PHE A 88 -0.73 -8.87 -0.53
N GLY A 89 -0.59 -9.19 0.76
CA GLY A 89 -0.88 -10.53 1.29
C GLY A 89 -2.35 -10.93 1.13
N VAL A 90 -3.29 -10.01 1.37
CA VAL A 90 -4.72 -10.25 1.11
C VAL A 90 -4.98 -10.41 -0.39
N MET A 91 -4.42 -9.53 -1.23
CA MET A 91 -4.55 -9.62 -2.69
C MET A 91 -4.04 -10.98 -3.21
N LYS A 92 -2.89 -11.44 -2.71
CA LYS A 92 -2.35 -12.78 -3.01
C LYS A 92 -3.33 -13.88 -2.62
N SER A 93 -3.84 -13.86 -1.37
CA SER A 93 -4.80 -14.87 -0.89
C SER A 93 -6.10 -14.88 -1.70
N ARG A 94 -6.49 -13.72 -2.23
CA ARG A 94 -7.69 -13.51 -3.05
C ARG A 94 -7.46 -13.68 -4.55
N ASN A 95 -6.24 -14.06 -4.97
CA ASN A 95 -5.83 -14.15 -6.36
C ASN A 95 -6.15 -12.88 -7.19
N MET A 96 -5.94 -11.71 -6.57
CA MET A 96 -6.10 -10.40 -7.21
C MET A 96 -4.82 -10.04 -7.94
N HIS A 97 -4.97 -9.60 -9.20
CA HIS A 97 -3.83 -9.24 -10.06
C HIS A 97 -3.66 -7.73 -10.25
N GLN A 98 -4.58 -6.93 -9.71
CA GLN A 98 -4.55 -5.48 -9.77
C GLN A 98 -4.76 -4.90 -8.37
N ILE A 99 -4.14 -3.74 -8.16
CA ILE A 99 -4.33 -2.92 -6.96
C ILE A 99 -5.70 -2.26 -7.09
N THR A 100 -6.54 -2.38 -6.06
CA THR A 100 -7.88 -1.80 -6.08
C THR A 100 -7.81 -0.28 -6.17
N GLU A 101 -8.75 0.33 -6.90
CA GLU A 101 -8.80 1.78 -7.10
C GLU A 101 -8.89 2.55 -5.76
N THR A 102 -9.54 1.94 -4.76
CA THR A 102 -9.63 2.45 -3.38
C THR A 102 -8.28 2.65 -2.69
N LEU A 103 -7.22 2.01 -3.20
CA LEU A 103 -5.85 2.09 -2.69
C LEU A 103 -4.94 2.98 -3.56
N ILE A 104 -5.47 3.61 -4.60
CA ILE A 104 -4.74 4.48 -5.52
C ILE A 104 -5.17 5.93 -5.26
N LEU A 105 -4.32 6.70 -4.57
CA LEU A 105 -4.61 8.10 -4.26
C LEU A 105 -4.03 9.02 -5.35
N PRO A 106 -4.75 10.06 -5.81
CA PRO A 106 -4.29 10.96 -6.88
C PRO A 106 -2.92 11.61 -6.62
N ARG A 107 -2.59 11.88 -5.36
CA ARG A 107 -1.28 12.45 -4.98
C ARG A 107 -0.08 11.54 -5.30
N TRP A 108 -0.33 10.26 -5.55
CA TRP A 108 0.69 9.23 -5.77
C TRP A 108 0.72 8.69 -7.20
N THR A 109 -0.20 9.12 -8.06
CA THR A 109 -0.31 8.63 -9.42
C THR A 109 0.53 9.46 -10.39
N THR A 110 1.00 8.81 -11.45
CA THR A 110 1.57 9.55 -12.58
C THR A 110 0.42 10.25 -13.29
N ASP A 111 0.56 11.55 -13.61
CA ASP A 111 -0.38 12.27 -14.48
C ASP A 111 -0.30 11.74 -15.92
N THR A 112 -0.66 10.48 -16.13
CA THR A 112 -0.85 9.92 -17.47
C THR A 112 -2.27 10.23 -17.90
N LYS A 113 -2.41 11.42 -18.50
CA LYS A 113 -3.49 11.89 -19.38
C LYS A 113 -4.80 11.08 -19.34
N ASP A 114 -5.75 11.57 -18.57
CA ASP A 114 -7.13 11.66 -19.06
C ASP A 114 -7.74 13.01 -18.65
N ASP A 115 -8.54 13.50 -19.58
CA ASP A 115 -9.17 14.81 -19.72
C ASP A 115 -9.60 15.51 -18.41
N PHE A 116 -8.79 16.46 -17.94
CA PHE A 116 -9.31 17.63 -17.25
C PHE A 116 -8.50 18.84 -17.69
N THR A 117 -9.16 19.80 -18.33
CA THR A 117 -8.57 21.03 -18.83
C THR A 117 -7.75 21.71 -17.74
N MET A 118 -6.43 21.71 -17.94
CA MET A 118 -5.47 22.37 -17.06
C MET A 118 -5.35 23.84 -17.43
N GLU A 119 -5.53 24.72 -16.45
CA GLU A 119 -4.69 25.92 -16.39
C GLU A 119 -3.46 25.59 -15.55
N VAL A 120 -2.35 25.27 -16.22
CA VAL A 120 -1.04 25.07 -15.59
C VAL A 120 -0.43 26.44 -15.26
N SER A 121 -0.29 26.75 -13.97
CA SER A 121 0.66 27.78 -13.53
C SER A 121 1.95 27.10 -13.05
N ASN A 122 3.05 27.38 -13.75
CA ASN A 122 4.40 26.95 -13.38
C ASN A 122 4.86 27.74 -12.16
N ASN A 123 4.65 27.20 -10.95
CA ASN A 123 5.40 27.54 -9.76
C ASN A 123 5.25 26.40 -8.74
N SER A 124 6.32 25.65 -8.49
CA SER A 124 6.35 24.67 -7.42
C SER A 124 6.17 25.41 -6.09
N THR A 125 4.95 25.37 -5.55
CA THR A 125 4.57 26.10 -4.34
C THR A 125 5.24 25.48 -3.11
N PRO A 126 5.58 26.28 -2.07
CA PRO A 126 6.16 25.78 -0.83
C PRO A 126 5.37 24.63 -0.20
N THR A 127 4.06 24.55 -0.44
CA THR A 127 3.17 23.47 -0.03
C THR A 127 3.54 22.11 -0.62
N HIS A 128 3.97 22.03 -1.88
CA HIS A 128 4.43 20.76 -2.47
C HIS A 128 5.71 20.25 -1.81
N ILE A 129 6.66 21.14 -1.51
CA ILE A 129 7.91 20.78 -0.83
C ILE A 129 7.64 20.31 0.59
N ILE A 130 6.78 21.03 1.33
CA ILE A 130 6.38 20.64 2.70
C ILE A 130 5.66 19.28 2.66
N GLN A 131 4.77 19.04 1.68
CA GLN A 131 4.08 17.75 1.53
C GLN A 131 5.04 16.59 1.25
N ILE A 132 6.05 16.81 0.38
CA ILE A 132 7.09 15.83 0.07
C ILE A 132 7.95 15.55 1.31
N ALA A 133 8.34 16.59 2.06
CA ALA A 133 9.11 16.43 3.29
C ALA A 133 8.31 15.69 4.39
N MET A 134 7.03 16.02 4.56
CA MET A 134 6.12 15.31 5.48
C MET A 134 5.92 13.84 5.07
N TYR A 135 5.89 13.56 3.77
CA TYR A 135 5.84 12.20 3.23
C TYR A 135 7.09 11.39 3.56
N PHE A 136 8.28 11.93 3.25
CA PHE A 136 9.52 11.26 3.62
C PHE A 136 9.64 11.13 5.14
N GLY A 137 9.14 12.10 5.90
CA GLY A 137 9.03 12.04 7.35
C GLY A 137 8.11 10.92 7.83
N ALA A 138 6.91 10.76 7.25
CA ALA A 138 5.95 9.72 7.62
C ALA A 138 6.44 8.32 7.22
N ILE A 139 7.04 8.18 6.03
CA ILE A 139 7.68 6.93 5.60
C ILE A 139 8.90 6.64 6.46
N HIS A 140 9.79 7.60 6.67
CA HIS A 140 10.96 7.40 7.51
C HIS A 140 10.55 7.06 8.94
N PHE A 141 9.55 7.73 9.51
CA PHE A 141 8.96 7.38 10.78
C PHE A 141 8.41 5.95 10.74
N TYR A 142 7.63 5.57 9.72
CA TYR A 142 7.18 4.19 9.56
C TYR A 142 8.34 3.19 9.47
N LEU A 143 9.39 3.49 8.70
CA LEU A 143 10.57 2.65 8.57
C LEU A 143 11.37 2.57 9.89
N VAL A 144 11.35 3.60 10.74
CA VAL A 144 12.17 3.72 11.95
C VAL A 144 11.44 3.37 13.24
N THR A 145 10.13 3.54 13.33
CA THR A 145 9.37 3.25 14.56
C THR A 145 8.57 1.97 14.44
N PHE A 146 8.00 1.77 13.25
CA PHE A 146 7.43 0.49 12.90
C PHE A 146 8.59 -0.37 12.43
N ARG A 147 9.05 -0.36 11.17
CA ARG A 147 9.91 -1.40 10.57
C ARG A 147 11.25 -1.80 11.26
N VAL A 148 11.79 -1.09 12.26
CA VAL A 148 12.98 -1.56 13.03
C VAL A 148 12.66 -2.48 14.21
N HIS A 149 11.38 -2.59 14.59
CA HIS A 149 10.90 -3.60 15.53
C HIS A 149 10.26 -4.81 14.77
N TRP A 150 10.64 -5.03 13.49
CA TRP A 150 10.00 -5.94 12.52
C TRP A 150 11.03 -6.83 11.82
#